data_AF-A0A9X0QJR0-F1
#
_entry.id   AF-A0A9X0QJR0-F1
#
_cell.length_a   1.000
_cell.length_b   1.000
_cell.length_c   1.000
_cell.angle_alpha   90.00
_cell.angle_beta   90.00
_cell.angle_gamma   90.00
#
_symmetry.space_group_name_H-M   'P 1'
#
loop_
_entity.id
_entity.type
_entity.pdbx_description
1 polymer ?
#
loop_
_entity_poly.entity_id
_entity_poly.type
_entity_poly.pdbx_seq_one_letter_code
_entity_poly.pdbx_strand_id
1 'polypeptide(L)'
;MRLSLSINDRHVARASHEGSGWLGAHVSLSNDIKSDEPANRVWLVAADISEEPNTVHSTWEPVEVSIGDKIHIDVLPDGEADPPSTVTKTSASADNLFSDVSQARLLLETVRTCDKALLEAMERSVGVEPEDELHKIRYAIAAVLAEIDQQLIRPTLQRHPELLPMAKEMKVR
;
A
#
# COMPACT_ATOMS: atom_id res chain seq x y z
N MET A 1 19.58 1.77 2.31
CA MET A 1 19.71 0.58 1.42
C MET A 1 19.91 1.06 0.00
N ARG A 2 20.77 0.39 -0.78
CA ARG A 2 21.01 0.74 -2.18
C ARG A 2 21.04 -0.50 -3.07
N LEU A 3 20.39 -0.43 -4.23
CA LEU A 3 20.38 -1.46 -5.25
C LEU A 3 20.97 -0.92 -6.55
N SER A 4 21.77 -1.73 -7.24
CA SER A 4 22.13 -1.50 -8.64
C SER A 4 21.47 -2.54 -9.52
N LEU A 5 21.01 -2.11 -10.69
CA LEU A 5 20.47 -2.93 -11.75
C LEU A 5 21.36 -2.80 -12.99
N SER A 6 21.75 -3.93 -13.57
CA SER A 6 22.42 -3.98 -14.87
C SER A 6 21.85 -5.10 -15.74
N ILE A 7 21.94 -4.90 -17.06
CA ILE A 7 21.52 -5.88 -18.07
C ILE A 7 22.69 -6.12 -19.03
N ASN A 8 23.10 -7.38 -19.20
CA ASN A 8 24.26 -7.75 -20.04
C ASN A 8 25.50 -6.90 -19.71
N ASP A 9 25.79 -6.75 -18.41
CA ASP A 9 26.88 -5.95 -17.83
C ASP A 9 26.80 -4.43 -18.11
N ARG A 10 25.72 -3.94 -18.72
CA ARG A 10 25.44 -2.51 -18.87
C ARG A 10 24.62 -2.01 -17.69
N HIS A 11 25.15 -1.00 -17.00
CA HIS A 11 24.44 -0.31 -15.94
C HIS A 11 23.12 0.32 -16.44
N VAL A 12 22.03 0.03 -15.73
CA VAL A 12 20.70 0.59 -15.99
C VAL A 12 20.38 1.67 -14.96
N ALA A 13 20.41 1.33 -13.68
CA ALA A 13 20.06 2.25 -12.59
C ALA A 13 20.73 1.86 -11.27
N ARG A 14 20.96 2.87 -10.42
CA ARG A 14 21.25 2.74 -9.00
C ARG A 14 20.14 3.43 -8.21
N ALA A 15 19.39 2.68 -7.43
CA ALA A 15 18.34 3.20 -6.57
C ALA A 15 18.80 3.17 -5.11
N SER A 16 18.49 4.23 -4.36
CA SER A 16 18.67 4.25 -2.90
C SER A 16 17.37 4.58 -2.19
N HIS A 17 17.23 4.03 -0.98
CA HIS A 17 16.17 4.35 -0.03
C HIS A 17 16.77 4.38 1.39
N GLU A 18 16.63 5.50 2.07
CA GLU A 18 17.20 5.74 3.41
C GLU A 18 16.13 5.77 4.52
N GLY A 19 14.86 5.92 4.15
CA GLY A 19 13.74 6.00 5.08
C GLY A 19 13.26 4.64 5.59
N SER A 20 12.23 4.67 6.45
CA SER A 20 11.49 3.46 6.82
C SER A 20 10.73 2.94 5.61
N GLY A 21 10.80 1.64 5.34
CA GLY A 21 10.10 1.01 4.20
C GLY A 21 10.97 0.01 3.47
N TRP A 22 10.82 -0.06 2.14
CA TRP A 22 11.50 -1.07 1.35
C TRP A 22 11.98 -0.53 0.01
N LEU A 23 13.02 -1.18 -0.51
CA LEU A 23 13.60 -0.97 -1.82
C LEU A 23 13.69 -2.34 -2.50
N GLY A 24 13.18 -2.45 -3.71
CA GLY A 24 13.06 -3.71 -4.42
C GLY A 24 13.33 -3.59 -5.91
N ALA A 25 13.69 -4.71 -6.52
CA ALA A 25 13.77 -4.89 -7.96
C ALA A 25 12.61 -5.77 -8.39
N HIS A 26 11.86 -5.34 -9.40
CA HIS A 26 10.73 -6.07 -9.95
C HIS A 26 11.07 -6.54 -11.35
N VAL A 27 10.83 -7.83 -11.61
CA VAL A 27 10.98 -8.44 -12.93
C VAL A 27 9.61 -8.98 -13.32
N SER A 28 9.09 -8.50 -14.44
CA SER A 28 7.86 -9.00 -15.05
C SER A 28 8.22 -9.69 -16.35
N LEU A 29 7.89 -10.97 -16.46
CA LEU A 29 8.03 -11.77 -17.67
C LEU A 29 6.67 -12.39 -17.99
N SER A 30 6.24 -12.29 -19.23
CA SER A 30 4.99 -12.91 -19.68
C SER A 30 5.19 -13.67 -20.97
N ASN A 31 4.45 -14.77 -21.11
CA ASN A 31 4.48 -15.64 -22.27
C ASN A 31 3.19 -15.50 -23.12
N ASP A 32 2.44 -14.42 -22.91
CA ASP A 32 1.09 -14.26 -23.44
C ASP A 32 1.08 -13.27 -24.62
N ILE A 33 0.35 -13.63 -25.69
CA ILE A 33 0.34 -12.93 -26.98
C ILE A 33 -0.63 -11.73 -26.96
N LYS A 34 -1.37 -11.52 -25.85
CA LYS A 34 -2.50 -10.57 -25.75
C LYS A 34 -2.41 -9.60 -24.56
N SER A 35 -1.23 -9.05 -24.29
CA SER A 35 -1.10 -7.95 -23.33
C SER A 35 -0.71 -6.67 -24.07
N ASP A 36 -1.47 -5.60 -23.87
CA ASP A 36 -1.12 -4.24 -24.35
C ASP A 36 0.00 -3.59 -23.50
N GLU A 37 0.40 -4.22 -22.39
CA GLU A 37 1.58 -3.79 -21.62
C GLU A 37 2.86 -4.48 -22.10
N PRO A 38 4.03 -3.78 -22.06
CA PRO A 38 5.32 -4.37 -22.39
C PRO A 38 5.56 -5.62 -21.53
N ALA A 39 5.49 -6.76 -22.22
CA ALA A 39 5.39 -8.10 -21.66
C ALA A 39 6.56 -8.50 -20.75
N ASN A 40 7.75 -7.96 -21.01
CA ASN A 40 9.00 -8.35 -20.40
C ASN A 40 9.80 -7.11 -19.99
N ARG A 41 9.86 -6.81 -18.69
CA ARG A 41 10.56 -5.62 -18.17
C ARG A 41 11.13 -5.84 -16.77
N VAL A 42 12.17 -5.09 -16.46
CA VAL A 42 12.77 -5.01 -15.11
C VAL A 42 12.86 -3.55 -14.67
N TRP A 43 12.61 -3.28 -13.40
CA TRP A 43 12.66 -1.94 -12.83
C TRP A 43 12.95 -1.96 -11.33
N LEU A 44 13.36 -0.81 -10.80
CA LEU A 44 13.57 -0.60 -9.36
C LEU A 44 12.42 0.23 -8.79
N VAL A 45 12.02 -0.08 -7.57
CA VAL A 45 10.95 0.61 -6.84
C VAL A 45 11.31 0.73 -5.37
N ALA A 46 10.92 1.85 -4.76
CA ALA A 46 10.97 2.05 -3.32
C ALA A 46 9.62 2.51 -2.80
N ALA A 47 9.33 2.17 -1.55
CA ALA A 47 8.23 2.74 -0.79
C ALA A 47 8.76 3.27 0.54
N ASP A 48 8.59 4.56 0.78
CA ASP A 48 8.85 5.23 2.06
C ASP A 48 7.54 5.32 2.86
N ILE A 49 7.55 4.73 4.05
CA ILE A 49 6.42 4.70 5.00
C ILE A 49 6.70 5.53 6.26
N SER A 50 7.72 6.39 6.24
CA SER A 50 8.12 7.19 7.41
C SER A 50 7.06 8.22 7.83
N GLU A 51 6.15 8.59 6.94
CA GLU A 51 5.08 9.57 7.17
C GLU A 51 3.68 8.93 7.18
N GLU A 52 3.44 7.93 8.04
CA GLU A 52 2.11 7.32 8.20
C GLU A 52 1.00 8.38 8.36
N PRO A 53 -0.16 8.22 7.70
CA PRO A 53 -0.62 7.08 6.90
C PRO A 53 -0.21 7.14 5.43
N ASN A 54 0.65 8.08 5.07
CA ASN A 54 1.05 8.32 3.70
C ASN A 54 2.30 7.52 3.32
N THR A 55 2.36 7.15 2.05
CA THR A 55 3.49 6.45 1.45
C THR A 55 4.00 7.24 0.26
N VAL A 56 5.32 7.37 0.15
CA VAL A 56 5.98 7.89 -1.05
C VAL A 56 6.50 6.71 -1.84
N HIS A 57 6.04 6.57 -3.08
CA HIS A 57 6.54 5.58 -4.01
C HIS A 57 7.51 6.23 -4.98
N SER A 58 8.71 5.66 -5.08
CA SER A 58 9.72 6.09 -6.05
C SER A 58 9.95 4.96 -7.05
N THR A 59 9.88 5.27 -8.34
CA THR A 59 10.08 4.30 -9.40
C THR A 59 11.18 4.78 -10.34
N TRP A 60 12.10 3.89 -10.66
CA TRP A 60 13.09 4.08 -11.72
C TRP A 60 12.58 3.47 -13.02
N GLU A 61 12.89 4.10 -14.15
CA GLU A 61 12.33 3.74 -15.47
C GLU A 61 12.42 2.24 -15.73
N PRO A 62 11.31 1.59 -16.13
CA PRO A 62 11.36 0.21 -16.57
C PRO A 62 12.17 0.04 -17.84
N VAL A 63 13.00 -1.01 -17.86
CA VAL A 63 13.76 -1.39 -19.05
C VAL A 63 13.22 -2.70 -19.59
N GLU A 64 12.94 -2.74 -20.89
CA GLU A 64 12.52 -3.94 -21.58
C GLU A 64 13.63 -4.99 -21.58
N VAL A 65 13.25 -6.26 -21.45
CA VAL A 65 14.18 -7.40 -21.47
C VAL A 65 13.77 -8.40 -22.52
N SER A 66 14.77 -8.94 -23.22
CA SER A 66 14.61 -9.97 -24.23
C SER A 66 15.06 -11.33 -23.73
N ILE A 67 14.55 -12.39 -24.37
CA ILE A 67 15.03 -13.75 -24.11
C ILE A 67 16.54 -13.80 -24.39
N GLY A 68 17.31 -14.25 -23.41
CA GLY A 68 18.78 -14.32 -23.48
C GLY A 68 19.49 -13.19 -22.73
N ASP A 69 18.78 -12.14 -22.33
CA ASP A 69 19.36 -11.08 -21.50
C ASP A 69 19.66 -11.59 -20.08
N LYS A 70 20.76 -11.10 -19.51
CA LYS A 70 21.16 -11.36 -18.12
C LYS A 70 20.90 -10.14 -17.27
N ILE A 71 20.05 -10.31 -16.26
CA ILE A 71 19.76 -9.27 -15.26
C ILE A 71 20.64 -9.51 -14.04
N HIS A 72 21.43 -8.52 -13.64
CA HIS A 72 22.16 -8.54 -12.37
C HIS A 72 21.62 -7.45 -11.45
N ILE A 73 21.35 -7.83 -10.21
CA ILE A 73 20.89 -6.94 -9.15
C ILE A 73 21.86 -7.06 -7.98
N ASP A 74 22.52 -5.96 -7.65
CA ASP A 74 23.53 -5.91 -6.59
C ASP A 74 23.03 -5.06 -5.42
N VAL A 75 23.17 -5.57 -4.19
CA VAL A 75 22.99 -4.77 -2.98
C VAL A 75 24.30 -4.05 -2.69
N LEU A 76 24.25 -2.72 -2.70
CA LEU A 76 25.42 -1.88 -2.54
C LEU A 76 25.50 -1.29 -1.12
N PRO A 77 26.71 -0.94 -0.63
CA PRO A 77 26.85 -0.05 0.52
C PRO A 77 26.19 1.31 0.23
N ASP A 78 26.09 2.19 1.22
CA ASP A 78 25.54 3.54 1.02
C ASP A 78 26.40 4.38 0.07
N GLY A 79 25.80 5.40 -0.56
CA GLY A 79 26.46 6.35 -1.45
C GLY A 79 25.53 6.87 -2.55
N GLU A 80 26.10 7.52 -3.56
CA GLU A 80 25.34 8.14 -4.67
C GLU A 80 24.42 7.15 -5.40
N ALA A 81 23.24 7.64 -5.77
CA ALA A 81 22.22 6.92 -6.51
C ALA A 81 21.65 7.82 -7.60
N ASP A 82 21.09 7.20 -8.64
CA ASP A 82 20.39 7.93 -9.69
C ASP A 82 19.02 8.37 -9.15
N PRO A 83 18.51 9.56 -9.54
CA PRO A 83 17.19 10.00 -9.11
C PRO A 83 16.09 9.09 -9.71
N PRO A 84 14.97 8.87 -8.98
CA PRO A 84 13.84 8.14 -9.54
C PRO A 84 13.21 8.90 -10.71
N SER A 85 12.71 8.15 -11.70
CA SER A 85 11.97 8.70 -12.84
C SER A 85 10.64 9.31 -12.42
N THR A 86 9.95 8.65 -11.48
CA THR A 86 8.67 9.12 -10.94
C THR A 86 8.65 9.00 -9.43
N VAL A 87 8.01 9.99 -8.80
CA VAL A 87 7.73 10.00 -7.36
C VAL A 87 6.26 10.30 -7.18
N THR A 88 5.53 9.39 -6.56
CA THR A 88 4.12 9.58 -6.21
C THR A 88 3.94 9.52 -4.71
N LYS A 89 2.97 10.27 -4.19
CA LYS A 89 2.63 10.28 -2.77
C LYS A 89 1.15 9.98 -2.61
N THR A 90 0.79 9.08 -1.71
CA THR A 90 -0.62 8.71 -1.48
C THR A 90 -1.49 9.90 -1.09
N SER A 91 -0.93 10.91 -0.43
CA SER A 91 -1.67 12.14 -0.07
C SER A 91 -2.13 12.95 -1.29
N ALA A 92 -1.49 12.75 -2.45
CA ALA A 92 -1.84 13.41 -3.71
C ALA A 92 -2.82 12.59 -4.57
N SER A 93 -3.29 11.42 -4.09
CA SER A 93 -4.25 10.60 -4.84
C SER A 93 -5.59 11.33 -5.03
N ALA A 94 -6.15 11.21 -6.24
CA ALA A 94 -7.48 11.73 -6.55
C ALA A 94 -8.59 10.96 -5.81
N ASP A 95 -8.30 9.73 -5.37
CA ASP A 95 -9.23 8.86 -4.65
C ASP A 95 -9.37 9.23 -3.16
N ASN A 96 -8.57 10.19 -2.68
CA ASN A 96 -8.61 10.65 -1.31
C ASN A 96 -9.91 11.41 -0.99
N LEU A 97 -10.61 10.95 0.05
CA LEU A 97 -11.94 11.44 0.38
C LEU A 97 -11.93 12.73 1.20
N PHE A 98 -13.02 13.49 1.04
CA PHE A 98 -13.38 14.71 1.77
C PHE A 98 -12.36 15.85 1.66
N SER A 99 -12.72 16.94 0.99
CA SER A 99 -11.89 18.17 1.04
C SER A 99 -11.98 18.90 2.38
N ASP A 100 -13.08 18.73 3.12
CA ASP A 100 -13.36 19.40 4.39
C ASP A 100 -13.08 18.47 5.59
N VAL A 101 -12.19 18.89 6.49
CA VAL A 101 -11.81 18.14 7.69
C VAL A 101 -12.98 17.90 8.66
N SER A 102 -13.99 18.76 8.68
CA SER A 102 -15.17 18.63 9.53
C SER A 102 -16.04 17.46 9.07
N GLN A 103 -16.18 17.28 7.75
CA GLN A 103 -16.89 16.15 7.16
C GLN A 103 -16.11 14.84 7.36
N ALA A 104 -14.78 14.89 7.23
CA ALA A 104 -13.91 13.76 7.54
C ALA A 104 -14.05 13.30 9.01
N ARG A 105 -14.10 14.24 9.97
CA ARG A 105 -14.36 13.92 11.39
C ARG A 105 -15.72 13.26 11.58
N LEU A 106 -16.77 13.81 10.98
CA LEU A 106 -18.12 13.24 11.06
C LEU A 106 -18.16 11.81 10.53
N LEU A 107 -17.47 11.53 9.42
CA LEU A 107 -17.33 10.16 8.90
C LEU A 107 -16.70 9.23 9.94
N LEU A 108 -15.56 9.62 10.52
CA LEU A 108 -14.85 8.78 11.50
C LEU A 108 -15.72 8.51 12.74
N GLU A 109 -16.47 9.50 13.24
CA GLU A 109 -17.43 9.30 14.33
C GLU A 109 -18.57 8.34 13.97
N THR A 110 -19.06 8.43 12.73
CA THR A 110 -20.11 7.54 12.21
C THR A 110 -19.59 6.11 12.10
N VAL A 111 -18.39 5.93 11.55
CA VAL A 111 -17.72 4.63 11.46
C VAL A 111 -17.51 4.03 12.84
N ARG A 112 -17.06 4.82 13.83
CA ARG A 112 -16.92 4.36 15.22
C ARG A 112 -18.22 3.84 15.80
N THR A 113 -19.34 4.50 15.48
CA THR A 113 -20.66 4.08 15.94
C THR A 113 -21.11 2.78 15.27
N CYS A 114 -20.83 2.64 13.98
CA CYS A 114 -21.11 1.42 13.21
C CYS A 114 -20.30 0.23 13.75
N ASP A 115 -19.00 0.40 13.93
CA ASP A 115 -18.08 -0.62 14.47
C ASP A 115 -18.56 -1.14 15.83
N LYS A 116 -18.87 -0.21 16.76
CA LYS A 116 -19.45 -0.58 18.06
C LYS A 116 -20.73 -1.39 17.93
N ALA A 117 -21.65 -1.01 17.03
CA ALA A 117 -22.90 -1.73 16.82
C ALA A 117 -22.67 -3.15 16.26
N LEU A 118 -21.71 -3.31 15.34
CA LEU A 118 -21.33 -4.62 14.79
C LEU A 118 -20.69 -5.51 15.85
N LEU A 119 -19.77 -4.97 16.66
CA LEU A 119 -19.15 -5.71 17.76
C LEU A 119 -20.19 -6.12 18.82
N GLU A 120 -21.14 -5.25 19.18
CA GLU A 120 -22.22 -5.61 20.10
C GLU A 120 -23.11 -6.74 19.53
N ALA A 121 -23.41 -6.72 18.23
CA ALA A 121 -24.16 -7.80 17.59
C ALA A 121 -23.39 -9.13 17.62
N MET A 122 -22.08 -9.09 17.37
CA MET A 122 -21.19 -10.24 17.48
C MET A 122 -21.15 -10.78 18.91
N GLU A 123 -20.97 -9.93 19.91
CA GLU A 123 -20.92 -10.32 21.31
C GLU A 123 -22.21 -10.99 21.78
N ARG A 124 -23.37 -10.49 21.35
CA ARG A 124 -24.67 -11.11 21.67
C ARG A 124 -24.87 -12.49 21.06
N SER A 125 -24.19 -12.80 19.96
CA SER A 125 -24.22 -14.15 19.37
C SER A 125 -23.39 -15.17 20.16
N VAL A 126 -22.46 -14.71 20.99
CA VAL A 126 -21.61 -15.60 21.81
C VAL A 126 -22.45 -16.31 22.86
N GLY A 127 -22.42 -17.65 22.83
CA GLY A 127 -23.18 -18.48 23.77
C GLY A 127 -24.67 -18.64 23.41
N VAL A 128 -25.12 -18.03 22.32
CA VAL A 128 -26.45 -18.23 21.74
C VAL A 128 -26.37 -19.07 20.47
N GLU A 129 -25.45 -18.71 19.57
CA GLU A 129 -25.25 -19.40 18.30
C GLU A 129 -24.29 -20.59 18.41
N PRO A 130 -24.48 -21.64 17.59
CA PRO A 130 -23.47 -22.68 17.39
C PRO A 130 -22.11 -22.10 16.95
N GLU A 131 -21.03 -22.82 17.25
CA GLU A 131 -19.66 -22.34 17.00
C GLU A 131 -19.39 -22.04 15.51
N ASP A 132 -19.94 -22.85 14.60
CA ASP A 132 -19.77 -22.66 13.15
C ASP A 132 -20.50 -21.41 12.65
N GLU A 133 -21.70 -21.13 13.17
CA GLU A 133 -22.43 -19.89 12.87
C GLU A 133 -21.73 -18.66 13.47
N LEU A 134 -21.26 -18.76 14.72
CA LEU A 134 -20.46 -17.71 15.34
C LEU A 134 -19.21 -17.36 14.52
N HIS A 135 -18.54 -18.37 13.94
CA HIS A 135 -17.39 -18.15 13.06
C HIS A 135 -17.79 -17.39 11.79
N LYS A 136 -18.91 -17.76 11.14
CA LYS A 136 -19.41 -17.06 9.95
C LYS A 136 -19.77 -15.60 10.26
N ILE A 137 -20.41 -15.35 11.40
CA ILE A 137 -20.76 -13.99 11.86
C ILE A 137 -19.49 -13.15 12.06
N ARG A 138 -18.50 -13.68 12.77
CA ARG A 138 -17.20 -13.02 12.98
C ARG A 138 -16.52 -12.68 11.66
N TYR A 139 -16.48 -13.63 10.73
CA TYR A 139 -15.88 -13.42 9.43
C TYR A 139 -16.61 -12.34 8.63
N ALA A 140 -17.94 -12.38 8.60
CA ALA A 140 -18.75 -11.39 7.87
C ALA A 140 -18.53 -9.98 8.43
N ILE A 141 -18.52 -9.82 9.76
CA ILE A 141 -18.28 -8.53 10.41
C ILE A 141 -16.86 -8.04 10.12
N ALA A 142 -15.86 -8.90 10.24
CA ALA A 142 -14.48 -8.55 9.92
C ALA A 142 -14.32 -8.10 8.46
N ALA A 143 -14.99 -8.76 7.51
CA ALA A 143 -14.97 -8.37 6.11
C ALA A 143 -15.58 -6.98 5.87
N VAL A 144 -16.70 -6.66 6.54
CA VAL A 144 -17.32 -5.33 6.47
C VAL A 144 -16.39 -4.26 7.04
N LEU A 145 -15.76 -4.52 8.19
CA LEU A 145 -14.83 -3.57 8.82
C LEU A 145 -13.58 -3.34 7.97
N ALA A 146 -13.06 -4.40 7.33
CA ALA A 146 -11.93 -4.29 6.40
C ALA A 146 -12.28 -3.40 5.19
N GLU A 147 -13.49 -3.55 4.64
CA GLU A 147 -13.94 -2.71 3.52
C GLU A 147 -14.13 -1.24 3.95
N ILE A 148 -14.68 -1.01 5.15
CA ILE A 148 -14.80 0.34 5.71
C ILE A 148 -13.41 0.98 5.89
N ASP A 149 -12.43 0.23 6.39
CA ASP A 149 -11.07 0.74 6.53
C ASP A 149 -10.47 1.12 5.18
N GLN A 150 -10.55 0.22 4.20
CA GLN A 150 -9.96 0.40 2.88
C GLN A 150 -10.60 1.53 2.07
N GLN A 151 -11.94 1.63 2.10
CA GLN A 151 -12.69 2.54 1.23
C GLN A 151 -13.00 3.88 1.89
N LEU A 152 -13.12 3.95 3.22
CA LEU A 152 -13.54 5.16 3.92
C LEU A 152 -12.45 5.71 4.82
N ILE A 153 -11.89 4.91 5.73
CA ILE A 153 -10.94 5.41 6.74
C ILE A 153 -9.62 5.79 6.07
N ARG A 154 -8.98 4.87 5.37
CA ARG A 154 -7.64 5.07 4.81
C ARG A 154 -7.56 6.24 3.83
N PRO A 155 -8.45 6.38 2.83
CA PRO A 155 -8.40 7.52 1.90
C PRO A 155 -8.68 8.86 2.59
N THR A 156 -9.50 8.86 3.65
CA THR A 156 -9.76 10.05 4.46
C THR A 156 -8.52 10.46 5.26
N LEU A 157 -7.85 9.50 5.90
CA LEU A 157 -6.63 9.75 6.68
C LEU A 157 -5.43 10.14 5.81
N GLN A 158 -5.35 9.63 4.58
CA GLN A 158 -4.31 10.05 3.63
C GLN A 158 -4.41 11.54 3.29
N ARG A 159 -5.63 12.09 3.25
CA ARG A 159 -5.89 13.51 3.04
C ARG A 159 -5.75 14.36 4.30
N HIS A 160 -6.24 13.85 5.43
CA HIS A 160 -6.25 14.53 6.73
C HIS A 160 -5.46 13.72 7.77
N PRO A 161 -4.11 13.64 7.63
CA PRO A 161 -3.27 12.85 8.52
C PRO A 161 -3.35 13.31 9.99
N GLU A 162 -3.76 14.55 10.25
CA GLU A 162 -4.02 15.07 11.59
C GLU A 162 -5.15 14.34 12.34
N LEU A 163 -5.99 13.58 11.63
CA LEU A 163 -7.06 12.77 12.23
C LEU A 163 -6.59 11.36 12.63
N LEU A 164 -5.33 11.00 12.34
CA LEU A 164 -4.77 9.70 12.69
C LEU A 164 -4.89 9.34 14.19
N PRO A 165 -4.67 10.26 15.16
CA PRO A 165 -4.87 9.96 16.57
C PRO A 165 -6.31 9.52 16.88
N MET A 166 -7.30 10.22 16.31
CA MET A 166 -8.72 9.90 16.47
C MET A 166 -9.05 8.51 15.89
N ALA A 167 -8.51 8.16 14.73
CA ALA A 167 -8.69 6.83 14.15
C ALA A 167 -8.01 5.74 14.99
N LYS A 168 -6.83 6.00 15.59
CA LYS A 168 -6.15 5.04 16.46
C LYS A 168 -6.95 4.75 17.74
N GLU A 169 -7.66 5.75 18.28
CA GLU A 169 -8.56 5.56 19.43
C GLU A 169 -9.78 4.69 19.12
N MET A 170 -10.18 4.59 17.84
CA MET A 170 -11.32 3.77 17.43
C MET A 170 -11.09 2.27 17.57
N LYS A 171 -9.85 1.81 17.86
CA LYS A 171 -9.50 0.37 17.98
C LYS A 171 -10.05 -0.50 16.85
N VAL A 172 -10.07 0.04 15.62
CA VAL A 172 -10.38 -0.76 14.41
C VAL A 172 -9.20 -1.70 14.19
N ARG A 173 -9.17 -2.84 14.90
CA ARG A 173 -8.18 -3.93 14.77
C ARG A 173 -8.79 -5.25 15.21
#